data_AF-A0A972S884-F1
#
_entry.id   AF-A0A972S884-F1
#
_cell.length_a   1.000
_cell.length_b   1.000
_cell.length_c   1.000
_cell.angle_alpha   90.00
_cell.angle_beta   90.00
_cell.angle_gamma   90.00
#
_symmetry.space_group_name_H-M   'P 1'
#
loop_
_entity.id
_entity.type
_entity.pdbx_description
1 polymer ?
#
loop_
_entity_poly.entity_id
_entity_poly.type
_entity_poly.pdbx_seq_one_letter_code
_entity_poly.pdbx_strand_id
1 'polypeptide(L)'
;ILKLMGANITLENAHEVGGEPVADVHIKYAPLTGIQIPEPLVALAIDEFPVLFVVAASAEGQTVLTGAEELRVKESDRIQVMADALQAVGIDATPTPDGMVINGGQQAVQSAEIQSHHDHRISMAMTIAGLNAVAEVTIDDCANVNTSFPTFLALINQVGMDVKSV
;
A
#
# COMPACT_ATOMS: atom_id res chain seq x y z
N ILE A 1 -2.48 -10.11 -8.04
CA ILE A 1 -2.61 -8.68 -8.34
C ILE A 1 -1.29 -8.11 -8.89
N LEU A 2 -0.21 -8.01 -8.11
CA LEU A 2 1.07 -7.45 -8.58
C LEU A 2 1.62 -8.06 -9.87
N LYS A 3 1.55 -9.40 -10.03
CA LYS A 3 1.94 -10.07 -11.29
C LYS A 3 1.09 -9.63 -12.50
N LEU A 4 -0.20 -9.35 -12.30
CA LEU A 4 -1.08 -8.82 -13.35
C LEU A 4 -0.73 -7.37 -13.73
N MET A 5 -0.20 -6.61 -12.77
CA MET A 5 0.34 -5.27 -13.01
C MET A 5 1.73 -5.29 -13.67
N GLY A 6 2.34 -6.46 -13.88
CA GLY A 6 3.66 -6.59 -14.51
C GLY A 6 4.85 -6.70 -13.55
N ALA A 7 4.61 -6.90 -12.24
CA ALA A 7 5.69 -6.99 -11.27
C ALA A 7 6.62 -8.19 -11.53
N ASN A 8 7.93 -7.97 -11.40
CA ASN A 8 8.95 -9.02 -11.46
C ASN A 8 9.08 -9.71 -10.10
N ILE A 9 8.27 -10.76 -9.91
CA ILE A 9 8.19 -11.53 -8.68
C ILE A 9 8.44 -13.01 -8.99
N THR A 10 9.49 -13.58 -8.40
CA THR A 10 9.78 -15.00 -8.41
C THR A 10 9.54 -15.61 -7.02
N LEU A 11 9.08 -16.85 -7.00
CA LEU A 11 8.99 -17.67 -5.80
C LEU A 11 10.13 -18.69 -5.87
N GLU A 12 11.01 -18.65 -4.88
CA GLU A 12 12.19 -19.51 -4.77
C GLU A 12 12.03 -20.42 -3.55
N ASN A 13 12.74 -21.56 -3.54
CA ASN A 13 12.76 -22.49 -2.40
C ASN A 13 11.38 -22.89 -1.84
N ALA A 14 10.39 -23.12 -2.72
CA ALA A 14 9.04 -23.48 -2.29
C ALA A 14 9.02 -24.84 -1.57
N HIS A 15 8.46 -24.87 -0.36
CA HIS A 15 8.34 -26.07 0.47
C HIS A 15 7.17 -25.92 1.47
N GLU A 16 6.94 -26.92 2.32
CA GLU A 16 5.90 -26.89 3.36
C GLU A 16 6.53 -26.77 4.75
N VAL A 17 5.95 -25.92 5.60
CA VAL A 17 6.30 -25.79 7.02
C VAL A 17 5.02 -25.85 7.84
N GLY A 18 4.89 -26.86 8.71
CA GLY A 18 3.68 -27.03 9.53
C GLY A 18 2.40 -27.31 8.73
N GLY A 19 2.52 -27.80 7.49
CA GLY A 19 1.40 -28.03 6.57
C GLY A 19 1.00 -26.82 5.73
N GLU A 20 1.66 -25.67 5.93
CA GLU A 20 1.43 -24.46 5.15
C GLU A 20 2.50 -24.30 4.06
N PRO A 21 2.12 -23.92 2.83
CA PRO A 21 3.07 -23.65 1.77
C PRO A 21 3.85 -22.36 2.06
N VAL A 22 5.17 -22.44 1.95
CA VAL A 22 6.08 -21.30 2.13
C VAL A 22 7.04 -21.21 0.95
N ALA A 23 7.52 -20.00 0.65
CA ALA A 23 8.52 -19.74 -0.38
C ALA A 23 9.27 -18.46 -0.06
N ASP A 24 10.48 -18.34 -0.57
CA ASP A 24 11.22 -17.09 -0.60
C ASP A 24 10.66 -16.22 -1.74
N VAL A 25 10.24 -15.00 -1.43
CA VAL A 25 9.68 -14.07 -2.41
C VAL A 25 10.78 -13.11 -2.87
N HIS A 26 11.27 -13.28 -4.09
CA HIS A 26 12.30 -12.43 -4.68
C HIS A 26 11.66 -11.44 -5.65
N ILE A 27 11.86 -10.15 -5.36
CA ILE A 27 11.25 -9.04 -6.09
C ILE A 27 12.36 -8.17 -6.67
N LYS A 28 12.20 -7.79 -7.95
CA LYS A 28 13.05 -6.78 -8.60
C LYS A 28 12.19 -5.66 -9.16
N TYR A 29 12.78 -4.47 -9.29
CA TYR A 29 12.12 -3.36 -9.96
C TYR A 29 11.66 -3.76 -11.37
N ALA A 30 10.43 -3.42 -11.70
CA ALA A 30 9.85 -3.46 -13.03
C ALA A 30 8.81 -2.34 -13.12
N PRO A 31 8.64 -1.70 -14.29
CA PRO A 31 7.52 -0.79 -14.50
C PRO A 31 6.21 -1.56 -14.32
N LEU A 32 5.25 -0.94 -13.65
CA LEU A 32 3.93 -1.50 -13.42
C LEU A 32 2.90 -0.76 -14.26
N THR A 33 1.84 -1.46 -14.67
CA THR A 33 0.68 -0.85 -15.33
C THR A 33 -0.56 -1.01 -14.45
N GLY A 34 -1.39 0.01 -14.43
CA GLY A 34 -2.69 -0.04 -13.78
C GLY A 34 -3.60 -1.09 -14.41
N ILE A 35 -4.48 -1.68 -13.59
CA ILE A 35 -5.38 -2.76 -14.00
C ILE A 35 -6.78 -2.56 -13.41
N GLN A 36 -7.78 -3.17 -14.04
CA GLN A 36 -9.01 -3.54 -13.32
C GLN A 36 -8.68 -4.73 -12.43
N ILE A 37 -8.77 -4.58 -11.11
CA ILE A 37 -8.50 -5.66 -10.17
C ILE A 37 -9.64 -6.69 -10.27
N PRO A 38 -9.35 -7.97 -10.57
CA PRO A 38 -10.39 -8.99 -10.64
C PRO A 38 -11.04 -9.21 -9.27
N GLU A 39 -12.37 -9.13 -9.20
CA GLU A 39 -13.14 -9.35 -7.96
C GLU A 39 -12.80 -10.64 -7.20
N PRO A 40 -12.53 -11.79 -7.85
CA PRO A 40 -12.13 -13.01 -7.13
C PRO A 40 -10.82 -12.88 -6.32
N LEU A 41 -10.00 -11.86 -6.61
CA LEU A 41 -8.77 -11.59 -5.87
C LEU A 41 -8.97 -10.64 -4.68
N VAL A 42 -10.12 -9.98 -4.57
CA VAL A 42 -10.38 -8.96 -3.55
C VAL A 42 -10.37 -9.58 -2.16
N ALA A 43 -11.18 -10.63 -1.94
CA ALA A 43 -11.22 -11.32 -0.66
C ALA A 43 -9.86 -11.96 -0.27
N LEU A 44 -9.03 -12.33 -1.25
CA LEU A 44 -7.72 -12.93 -1.03
C LEU A 44 -6.63 -11.92 -0.63
N ALA A 45 -6.86 -10.64 -0.85
CA ALA A 45 -5.90 -9.56 -0.62
C ALA A 45 -6.52 -8.39 0.15
N ILE A 46 -7.61 -8.64 0.89
CA ILE A 46 -8.48 -7.58 1.42
C ILE A 46 -7.71 -6.63 2.34
N ASP A 47 -6.80 -7.15 3.14
CA ASP A 47 -6.05 -6.29 4.04
C ASP A 47 -4.78 -5.71 3.38
N GLU A 48 -4.40 -6.15 2.18
CA GLU A 48 -3.25 -5.64 1.41
C GLU A 48 -3.62 -4.42 0.55
N PHE A 49 -4.89 -4.06 0.46
CA PHE A 49 -5.31 -2.92 -0.37
C PHE A 49 -4.67 -1.58 -0.02
N PRO A 50 -4.44 -1.19 1.26
CA PRO A 50 -3.71 0.04 1.56
C PRO A 50 -2.36 0.12 0.85
N VAL A 51 -1.56 -0.95 0.86
CA VAL A 51 -0.26 -0.94 0.14
C VAL A 51 -0.44 -1.11 -1.37
N LEU A 52 -1.46 -1.83 -1.84
CA LEU A 52 -1.75 -1.93 -3.27
C LEU A 52 -2.21 -0.60 -3.87
N PHE A 53 -2.87 0.27 -3.11
CA PHE A 53 -3.20 1.63 -3.55
C PHE A 53 -1.94 2.49 -3.74
N VAL A 54 -0.94 2.35 -2.86
CA VAL A 54 0.37 2.99 -3.02
C VAL A 54 1.11 2.46 -4.25
N VAL A 55 1.01 1.15 -4.52
CA VAL A 55 1.55 0.55 -5.74
C VAL A 55 0.83 1.10 -6.98
N ALA A 56 -0.50 1.18 -6.97
CA ALA A 56 -1.31 1.72 -8.06
C ALA A 56 -0.99 3.19 -8.34
N ALA A 57 -0.76 3.99 -7.29
CA ALA A 57 -0.32 5.38 -7.41
C ALA A 57 1.01 5.53 -8.16
N SER A 58 1.85 4.49 -8.14
CA SER A 58 3.17 4.46 -8.79
C SER A 58 3.18 3.74 -10.14
N ALA A 59 2.04 3.20 -10.58
CA ALA A 59 1.91 2.46 -11.84
C ALA A 59 1.58 3.39 -13.01
N GLU A 60 1.86 2.97 -14.24
CA GLU A 60 1.42 3.68 -15.45
C GLU A 60 -0.07 3.41 -15.71
N GLY A 61 -0.86 4.47 -15.85
CA GLY A 61 -2.28 4.37 -16.20
C GLY A 61 -3.19 4.22 -14.98
N GLN A 62 -4.40 3.69 -15.22
CA GLN A 62 -5.47 3.65 -14.23
C GLN A 62 -5.59 2.26 -13.58
N THR A 63 -5.70 2.23 -12.25
CA THR A 63 -6.10 1.04 -11.48
C THR A 63 -7.50 1.25 -10.92
N VAL A 64 -8.33 0.23 -11.01
CA VAL A 64 -9.71 0.25 -10.52
C VAL A 64 -9.95 -0.94 -9.61
N LEU A 65 -10.44 -0.66 -8.40
CA LEU A 65 -10.94 -1.65 -7.44
C LEU A 65 -12.47 -1.50 -7.32
N THR A 66 -13.18 -2.63 -7.39
CA THR A 66 -14.62 -2.77 -7.12
C THR A 66 -14.87 -3.99 -6.23
N GLY A 67 -16.04 -4.06 -5.60
CA GLY A 67 -16.45 -5.20 -4.75
C GLY A 67 -15.68 -5.34 -3.43
N ALA A 68 -15.17 -4.24 -2.90
CA ALA A 68 -14.35 -4.16 -1.69
C ALA A 68 -15.01 -3.32 -0.57
N GLU A 69 -16.34 -3.34 -0.46
CA GLU A 69 -17.10 -2.59 0.56
C GLU A 69 -16.62 -2.91 2.00
N GLU A 70 -16.11 -4.12 2.22
CA GLU A 70 -15.56 -4.57 3.51
C GLU A 70 -14.43 -3.66 4.03
N LEU A 71 -13.68 -3.01 3.13
CA LEU A 71 -12.62 -2.08 3.51
C LEU A 71 -13.13 -0.86 4.30
N ARG A 72 -14.40 -0.49 4.15
CA ARG A 72 -15.00 0.66 4.85
C ARG A 72 -15.28 0.39 6.33
N VAL A 73 -15.27 -0.88 6.75
CA VAL A 73 -15.65 -1.32 8.10
C VAL A 73 -14.53 -2.06 8.83
N LYS A 74 -13.27 -1.85 8.40
CA LYS A 74 -12.07 -2.37 9.06
C LYS A 74 -11.74 -1.52 10.31
N GLU A 75 -10.49 -1.52 10.76
CA GLU A 75 -10.03 -0.66 11.86
C GLU A 75 -10.33 0.84 11.60
N SER A 76 -10.41 1.21 10.32
CA SER A 76 -10.85 2.50 9.79
C SER A 76 -11.67 2.29 8.50
N ASP A 77 -12.27 3.36 7.96
CA ASP A 77 -12.70 3.36 6.56
C ASP A 77 -11.45 3.43 5.66
N ARG A 78 -10.85 2.27 5.39
CA ARG A 78 -9.58 2.19 4.65
C ARG A 78 -9.67 2.73 3.24
N ILE A 79 -10.86 2.76 2.62
CA ILE A 79 -11.04 3.38 1.31
C ILE A 79 -10.91 4.90 1.47
N GLN A 80 -11.68 5.50 2.36
CA GLN A 80 -11.68 6.96 2.49
C GLN A 80 -10.33 7.47 3.02
N VAL A 81 -9.79 6.84 4.06
CA VAL A 81 -8.53 7.31 4.67
C VAL A 81 -7.35 7.18 3.69
N MET A 82 -7.27 6.09 2.91
CA MET A 82 -6.23 5.99 1.87
C MET A 82 -6.44 6.97 0.72
N ALA A 83 -7.69 7.25 0.33
CA ALA A 83 -7.95 8.27 -0.67
C ALA A 83 -7.48 9.65 -0.20
N ASP A 84 -7.83 10.03 1.03
CA ASP A 84 -7.41 11.31 1.63
C ASP A 84 -5.88 11.38 1.73
N ALA A 85 -5.22 10.30 2.16
CA ALA A 85 -3.76 10.23 2.27
C ALA A 85 -3.04 10.33 0.92
N LEU A 86 -3.55 9.63 -0.10
CA LEU A 86 -3.00 9.70 -1.46
C LEU A 86 -3.21 11.07 -2.10
N GLN A 87 -4.39 11.67 -1.92
CA GLN A 87 -4.67 13.03 -2.38
C GLN A 87 -3.80 14.06 -1.67
N ALA A 88 -3.52 13.89 -0.38
CA ALA A 88 -2.61 14.76 0.37
C ALA A 88 -1.18 14.76 -0.21
N VAL A 89 -0.74 13.64 -0.80
CA VAL A 89 0.55 13.57 -1.54
C VAL A 89 0.44 13.92 -3.03
N GLY A 90 -0.74 14.37 -3.49
CA GLY A 90 -0.97 14.85 -4.85
C GLY A 90 -1.29 13.75 -5.87
N ILE A 91 -1.67 12.55 -5.42
CA ILE A 91 -2.13 11.46 -6.29
C ILE A 91 -3.62 11.59 -6.57
N ASP A 92 -4.03 11.36 -7.82
CA ASP A 92 -5.43 11.28 -8.21
C ASP A 92 -6.01 9.92 -7.81
N ALA A 93 -6.63 9.90 -6.63
CA ALA A 93 -7.33 8.75 -6.06
C ALA A 93 -8.79 9.14 -5.75
N THR A 94 -9.73 8.55 -6.47
CA THR A 94 -11.17 8.78 -6.30
C THR A 94 -11.81 7.57 -5.59
N PRO A 95 -12.29 7.72 -4.34
CA PRO A 95 -12.97 6.62 -3.65
C PRO A 95 -14.36 6.37 -4.27
N THR A 96 -14.76 5.09 -4.34
CA THR A 96 -16.12 4.66 -4.72
C THR A 96 -16.77 3.93 -3.54
N PRO A 97 -18.10 3.73 -3.50
CA PRO A 97 -18.75 3.03 -2.39
C PRO A 97 -18.15 1.64 -2.07
N ASP A 98 -17.62 0.97 -3.08
CA ASP A 98 -17.11 -0.40 -3.03
C ASP A 98 -15.62 -0.52 -3.43
N GLY A 99 -14.87 0.59 -3.48
CA GLY A 99 -13.48 0.54 -3.90
C GLY A 99 -12.87 1.91 -4.18
N MET A 100 -12.03 1.96 -5.22
CA MET A 100 -11.24 3.14 -5.54
C MET A 100 -10.78 3.12 -7.00
N VAL A 101 -10.74 4.30 -7.63
CA VAL A 101 -10.10 4.53 -8.92
C VAL A 101 -8.85 5.36 -8.67
N ILE A 102 -7.69 4.87 -9.11
CA ILE A 102 -6.40 5.54 -8.91
C ILE A 102 -5.75 5.73 -10.27
N ASN A 103 -5.44 6.97 -10.63
CA ASN A 103 -4.62 7.29 -11.79
C ASN A 103 -3.18 7.43 -11.31
N GLY A 104 -2.33 6.48 -11.70
CA GLY A 104 -0.93 6.49 -11.28
C GLY A 104 -0.14 7.64 -11.92
N GLY A 105 0.86 8.12 -11.20
CA GLY A 105 1.58 9.34 -11.54
C GLY A 105 2.65 9.69 -10.52
N GLN A 106 3.15 10.93 -10.58
CA GLN A 106 4.12 11.43 -9.63
C GLN A 106 3.43 12.21 -8.52
N GLN A 107 3.90 12.04 -7.28
CA GLN A 107 3.53 12.91 -6.18
C GLN A 107 3.98 14.35 -6.49
N ALA A 108 3.15 15.32 -6.14
CA ALA A 108 3.29 16.70 -6.62
C ALA A 108 3.26 17.76 -5.50
N VAL A 109 3.43 17.36 -4.24
CA VAL A 109 3.31 18.26 -3.07
C VAL A 109 4.62 18.46 -2.34
N GLN A 110 4.83 19.67 -1.80
CA GLN A 110 6.06 20.04 -1.07
C GLN A 110 6.09 19.57 0.40
N SER A 111 4.99 19.05 0.92
CA SER A 111 4.89 18.38 2.21
C SER A 111 3.49 17.79 2.36
N ALA A 112 3.34 16.70 3.10
CA ALA A 112 2.03 16.14 3.44
C ALA A 112 1.98 15.70 4.90
N GLU A 113 0.85 15.98 5.55
CA GLU A 113 0.50 15.41 6.86
C GLU A 113 -0.62 14.40 6.64
N ILE A 114 -0.45 13.20 7.17
CA ILE A 114 -1.34 12.06 6.96
C ILE A 114 -1.87 11.59 8.29
N GLN A 115 -3.19 11.50 8.41
CA GLN A 115 -3.86 10.90 9.56
C GLN A 115 -4.07 9.41 9.29
N SER A 116 -3.46 8.54 10.10
CA SER A 116 -3.64 7.09 9.95
C SER A 116 -4.90 6.55 10.63
N HIS A 117 -5.56 7.36 11.47
CA HIS A 117 -6.76 6.97 12.24
C HIS A 117 -6.55 5.70 13.08
N HIS A 118 -5.36 5.53 13.64
CA HIS A 118 -4.97 4.32 14.36
C HIS A 118 -5.15 3.04 13.53
N ASP A 119 -4.91 3.09 12.21
CA ASP A 119 -4.84 1.92 11.32
C ASP A 119 -3.40 1.65 10.86
N HIS A 120 -2.81 0.58 11.39
CA HIS A 120 -1.40 0.26 11.20
C HIS A 120 -1.07 -0.01 9.73
N ARG A 121 -2.04 -0.50 8.94
CA ARG A 121 -1.83 -0.77 7.52
C ARG A 121 -1.74 0.51 6.72
N ILE A 122 -2.46 1.56 7.12
CA ILE A 122 -2.37 2.89 6.52
C ILE A 122 -1.03 3.53 6.88
N SER A 123 -0.63 3.48 8.16
CA SER A 123 0.67 3.99 8.61
C SER A 123 1.82 3.35 7.84
N MET A 124 1.83 2.01 7.73
CA MET A 124 2.88 1.30 6.99
C MET A 124 2.81 1.58 5.49
N ALA A 125 1.62 1.58 4.87
CA ALA A 125 1.48 1.86 3.44
C ALA A 125 1.98 3.26 3.08
N MET A 126 1.58 4.29 3.82
CA MET A 126 2.02 5.65 3.55
C MET A 126 3.49 5.90 3.91
N THR A 127 4.06 5.10 4.82
CA THR A 127 5.52 5.09 5.01
C THR A 127 6.21 4.66 3.72
N ILE A 128 5.74 3.58 3.08
CA ILE A 128 6.28 3.12 1.78
C ILE A 128 6.04 4.15 0.67
N ALA A 129 4.90 4.86 0.67
CA ALA A 129 4.62 5.92 -0.29
C ALA A 129 5.67 7.05 -0.25
N GLY A 130 6.34 7.25 0.89
CA GLY A 130 7.44 8.20 1.06
C GLY A 130 8.64 7.95 0.13
N LEU A 131 8.84 6.73 -0.39
CA LEU A 131 9.90 6.43 -1.36
C LEU A 131 9.78 7.25 -2.66
N ASN A 132 8.55 7.66 -3.02
CA ASN A 132 8.26 8.43 -4.22
C ASN A 132 7.91 9.90 -3.90
N ALA A 133 8.07 10.32 -2.65
CA ALA A 133 7.75 11.67 -2.23
C ALA A 133 8.81 12.67 -2.71
N VAL A 134 8.34 13.84 -3.16
CA VAL A 134 9.21 14.95 -3.57
C VAL A 134 9.67 15.78 -2.37
N ALA A 135 9.08 15.54 -1.19
CA ALA A 135 9.39 16.22 0.06
C ALA A 135 8.96 15.37 1.28
N GLU A 136 9.15 15.92 2.49
CA GLU A 136 8.85 15.23 3.74
C GLU A 136 7.35 14.92 3.89
N VAL A 137 7.06 13.71 4.36
CA VAL A 137 5.71 13.22 4.66
C VAL A 137 5.66 12.82 6.12
N THR A 138 4.76 13.44 6.88
CA THR A 138 4.53 13.14 8.29
C THR A 138 3.27 12.31 8.43
N ILE A 139 3.34 11.23 9.20
CA ILE A 139 2.21 10.32 9.43
C ILE A 139 1.90 10.28 10.93
N ASP A 140 0.70 10.72 11.28
CA ASP A 140 0.23 10.75 12.65
C ASP A 140 -0.38 9.41 13.07
N ASP A 141 -0.48 9.20 14.39
CA ASP A 141 -1.14 8.05 15.02
C ASP A 141 -0.52 6.66 14.75
N CYS A 142 0.78 6.60 14.47
CA CYS A 142 1.51 5.36 14.09
C CYS A 142 1.82 4.38 15.23
N ALA A 143 1.39 4.63 16.47
CA ALA A 143 1.81 3.83 17.65
C ALA A 143 1.43 2.35 17.54
N ASN A 144 0.31 2.05 16.88
CA ASN A 144 -0.22 0.71 16.67
C ASN A 144 0.60 -0.17 15.70
N VAL A 145 1.52 0.41 14.92
CA VAL A 145 2.46 -0.34 14.08
C VAL A 145 3.28 -1.29 14.94
N ASN A 146 3.70 -0.84 16.13
CA ASN A 146 4.51 -1.66 17.05
C ASN A 146 3.76 -2.89 17.60
N THR A 147 2.42 -2.87 17.64
CA THR A 147 1.62 -4.04 18.03
C THR A 147 1.49 -5.08 16.91
N SER A 148 1.52 -4.66 15.65
CA SER A 148 1.34 -5.54 14.49
C SER A 148 2.67 -6.00 13.89
N PHE A 149 3.62 -5.07 13.71
CA PHE A 149 4.94 -5.32 13.15
C PHE A 149 6.02 -4.54 13.93
N PRO A 150 6.43 -5.02 15.12
CA PRO A 150 7.36 -4.32 16.02
C PRO A 150 8.71 -3.95 15.41
N THR A 151 9.16 -4.70 14.40
CA THR A 151 10.46 -4.50 13.75
C THR A 151 10.36 -3.71 12.44
N PHE A 152 9.18 -3.18 12.09
CA PHE A 152 8.95 -2.47 10.83
C PHE A 152 9.93 -1.32 10.60
N LEU A 153 10.06 -0.39 11.55
CA LEU A 153 10.97 0.76 11.43
C LEU A 153 12.43 0.33 11.27
N ALA A 154 12.88 -0.68 12.00
CA ALA A 154 14.25 -1.18 11.88
C ALA A 154 14.50 -1.81 10.49
N LEU A 155 13.53 -2.59 10.00
CA LEU A 155 13.62 -3.27 8.71
C LEU A 155 13.62 -2.28 7.53
N ILE A 156 12.71 -1.31 7.51
CA ILE A 156 12.63 -0.34 6.41
C ILE A 156 13.89 0.56 6.34
N ASN A 157 14.45 0.93 7.50
CA ASN A 157 15.71 1.67 7.54
C ASN A 157 16.89 0.81 7.07
N GLN A 158 16.89 -0.49 7.42
CA GLN A 158 17.92 -1.42 6.94
C GLN A 158 17.91 -1.60 5.42
N VAL A 159 16.73 -1.54 4.77
CA VAL A 159 16.61 -1.62 3.31
C VAL A 159 16.77 -0.27 2.59
N GLY A 160 17.10 0.80 3.32
CA GLY A 160 17.58 2.06 2.74
C GLY A 160 16.61 3.24 2.80
N MET A 161 15.49 3.15 3.51
CA MET A 161 14.62 4.31 3.78
C MET A 161 15.20 5.14 4.95
N ASP A 162 14.99 6.47 4.98
CA ASP A 162 15.26 7.31 6.17
C ASP A 162 13.93 7.63 6.85
N VAL A 163 13.53 6.78 7.81
CA VAL A 163 12.26 6.94 8.55
C VAL A 163 12.55 7.11 10.03
N LYS A 164 12.03 8.20 10.60
CA LYS A 164 12.21 8.56 12.01
C LYS A 164 10.85 8.59 12.70
N SER A 165 10.78 8.00 13.89
CA SER A 165 9.69 8.25 14.82
C SER A 165 10.02 9.52 15.59
N VAL A 166 9.09 10.47 15.62
CA VAL A 166 9.22 11.76 16.31
C VAL A 166 8.33 11.80 17.54
#